data_AF-A0A833W3G2-F1
#
_entry.id   AF-A0A833W3G2-F1
#
_cell.length_a   1.000
_cell.length_b   1.000
_cell.length_c   1.000
_cell.angle_alpha   90.00
_cell.angle_beta   90.00
_cell.angle_gamma   90.00
#
_symmetry.space_group_name_H-M   'P 1'
#
loop_
_entity.id
_entity.type
_entity.pdbx_description
1 polymer ?
#
loop_
_entity_poly.entity_id
_entity_poly.type
_entity_poly.pdbx_seq_one_letter_code
_entity_poly.pdbx_strand_id
1 'polypeptide(L)'
;MQSTATCGAFLEANAYLDFTLAPGGQCTWLSVSAGELCVYMIPPSSASFDAYREWKSDPNSASAFLFERVDKCIKCAVSAGSTLLVPAGWMFARFAGGVQSCSLFLGFFACTTAIEAQLGVVLLELQHDALAQYESETTSGWLTVDANVQLWTAVCYYVRQLLMINNGMNAQVNDVDRRALQRALPRLREWSALPASLKSVDGITWTPSSQREAQAIVGRLKQALAATCLPTHSLDDLQPTSGLGTDSKLPPISPHEATYIYSAAQFRTP
;
A
#
# COMPACT_ATOMS: atom_id res chain seq x y z
N MET A 1 6.82 0.07 13.61
CA MET A 1 6.80 -0.86 12.47
C MET A 1 6.45 -2.23 13.03
N GLN A 2 5.39 -2.85 12.51
CA GLN A 2 5.03 -4.23 12.83
C GLN A 2 5.20 -5.01 11.53
N SER A 3 6.10 -6.00 11.51
CA SER A 3 6.28 -6.90 10.37
C SER A 3 5.18 -7.94 10.44
N THR A 4 4.31 -7.97 9.43
CA THR A 4 3.10 -8.79 9.45
C THR A 4 3.31 -10.17 8.81
N ALA A 5 4.34 -10.35 7.98
CA ALA A 5 4.84 -11.66 7.58
C ALA A 5 6.21 -11.57 6.90
N THR A 6 6.99 -12.64 7.00
CA THR A 6 8.23 -12.85 6.25
C THR A 6 8.10 -14.13 5.45
N CYS A 7 8.36 -14.09 4.15
CA CYS A 7 8.41 -15.28 3.31
C CYS A 7 9.72 -15.36 2.53
N GLY A 8 10.19 -16.59 2.31
CA GLY A 8 11.25 -16.88 1.35
C GLY A 8 10.63 -17.23 0.00
N ALA A 9 11.24 -16.75 -1.08
CA ALA A 9 10.83 -17.06 -2.44
C ALA A 9 12.05 -17.45 -3.29
N PHE A 10 11.82 -18.39 -4.20
CA PHE A 10 12.76 -18.77 -5.25
C PHE A 10 12.08 -18.53 -6.59
N LEU A 11 12.72 -17.75 -7.45
CA LEU A 11 12.24 -17.42 -8.79
C LEU A 11 13.20 -18.05 -9.79
N GLU A 12 12.69 -18.89 -10.68
CA GLU A 12 13.49 -19.44 -11.77
C GLU A 12 13.98 -18.34 -12.72
N ALA A 13 15.03 -18.64 -13.48
CA ALA A 13 15.53 -17.71 -14.49
C ALA A 13 14.42 -17.33 -15.47
N ASN A 14 14.29 -16.03 -15.74
CA ASN A 14 13.23 -15.41 -16.55
C ASN A 14 11.81 -15.48 -15.94
N ALA A 15 11.67 -15.84 -14.67
CA ALA A 15 10.36 -15.77 -14.00
C ALA A 15 9.91 -14.31 -13.85
N TYR A 16 8.67 -14.03 -14.29
CA TYR A 16 8.01 -12.73 -14.15
C TYR A 16 6.79 -12.85 -13.22
N LEU A 17 6.83 -12.10 -12.11
CA LEU A 17 5.70 -11.89 -11.22
C LEU A 17 5.12 -10.51 -11.47
N ASP A 18 3.91 -10.49 -12.05
CA ASP A 18 3.22 -9.28 -12.45
C ASP A 18 2.91 -8.30 -11.31
N PHE A 19 2.46 -7.11 -11.70
CA PHE A 19 2.15 -6.02 -10.79
C PHE A 19 1.12 -6.44 -9.72
N THR A 20 1.48 -6.18 -8.48
CA THR A 20 0.64 -6.36 -7.31
C THR A 20 0.71 -5.14 -6.41
N LEU A 21 -0.33 -4.96 -5.59
CA LEU A 21 -0.26 -4.15 -4.39
C LEU A 21 0.14 -5.05 -3.22
N ALA A 22 0.76 -4.44 -2.21
CA ALA A 22 0.90 -5.08 -0.90
C ALA A 22 -0.46 -5.05 -0.19
N PRO A 23 -0.86 -6.12 0.52
CA PRO A 23 -2.15 -6.16 1.21
C PRO A 23 -2.32 -4.98 2.17
N GLY A 24 -3.44 -4.27 2.01
CA GLY A 24 -3.79 -3.04 2.72
C GLY A 24 -2.80 -1.89 2.52
N GLY A 25 -2.06 -1.92 1.41
CA GLY A 25 -1.13 -0.87 0.99
C GLY A 25 0.11 -0.73 1.85
N GLN A 26 0.51 -1.79 2.56
CA GLN A 26 1.71 -1.79 3.42
C GLN A 26 3.01 -1.50 2.62
N CYS A 27 4.06 -1.11 3.33
CA CYS A 27 5.40 -1.09 2.74
C CYS A 27 5.89 -2.52 2.54
N THR A 28 6.66 -2.76 1.47
CA THR A 28 7.30 -4.06 1.20
C THR A 28 8.81 -3.93 1.39
N TRP A 29 9.43 -4.91 2.03
CA TRP A 29 10.88 -5.08 1.97
C TRP A 29 11.21 -6.33 1.16
N LEU A 30 12.23 -6.25 0.31
CA LEU A 30 12.69 -7.31 -0.58
C LEU A 30 14.21 -7.43 -0.42
N SER A 31 14.72 -8.56 0.06
CA SER A 31 16.15 -8.80 0.28
C SER A 31 16.61 -9.96 -0.60
N VAL A 32 17.50 -9.68 -1.55
CA VAL A 32 18.00 -10.71 -2.49
C VAL A 32 19.16 -11.43 -1.84
N SER A 33 19.03 -12.74 -1.64
CA SER A 33 20.08 -13.58 -1.05
C SER A 33 21.01 -14.17 -2.11
N ALA A 34 20.51 -14.44 -3.31
CA ALA A 34 21.30 -14.91 -4.45
C ALA A 34 20.64 -14.52 -5.79
N GLY A 35 21.46 -14.31 -6.82
CA GLY A 35 21.00 -13.85 -8.14
C GLY A 35 20.79 -12.33 -8.22
N GLU A 36 19.98 -11.90 -9.18
CA GLU A 36 19.59 -10.50 -9.38
C GLU A 36 18.07 -10.42 -9.60
N LEU A 37 17.47 -9.40 -9.00
CA LEU A 37 16.05 -9.11 -9.13
C LEU A 37 15.83 -7.73 -9.75
N CYS A 38 15.15 -7.67 -10.88
CA CYS A 38 14.58 -6.42 -11.38
C CYS A 38 13.19 -6.20 -10.75
N VAL A 39 13.01 -5.09 -10.06
CA VAL A 39 11.74 -4.66 -9.49
C VAL A 39 11.23 -3.45 -10.26
N TYR A 40 10.03 -3.58 -10.83
CA TYR A 40 9.34 -2.50 -11.52
C TYR A 40 8.30 -1.91 -10.59
N MET A 41 8.25 -0.60 -10.44
CA MET A 41 7.42 0.07 -9.44
C MET A 41 6.65 1.23 -10.06
N ILE A 42 5.34 1.31 -9.77
CA ILE A 42 4.47 2.39 -10.23
C ILE A 42 4.05 3.22 -9.00
N PRO A 43 4.27 4.54 -9.02
CA PRO A 43 3.90 5.41 -7.91
C PRO A 43 2.37 5.50 -7.78
N PRO A 44 1.84 5.58 -6.54
CA PRO A 44 0.41 5.71 -6.31
C PRO A 44 -0.13 7.04 -6.80
N SER A 45 -1.22 6.97 -7.54
CA SER A 45 -2.03 8.11 -7.99
C SER A 45 -3.45 7.61 -8.26
N SER A 46 -4.43 8.52 -8.33
CA SER A 46 -5.80 8.14 -8.71
C SER A 46 -5.82 7.44 -10.08
N ALA A 47 -5.13 8.01 -11.08
CA ALA A 47 -5.05 7.44 -12.42
C ALA A 47 -4.41 6.04 -12.43
N SER A 48 -3.32 5.83 -11.69
CA SER A 48 -2.65 4.52 -11.65
C SER A 48 -3.47 3.47 -10.92
N PHE A 49 -4.22 3.85 -9.87
CA PHE A 49 -5.14 2.93 -9.19
C PHE A 49 -6.35 2.57 -10.04
N ASP A 50 -6.91 3.53 -10.79
CA ASP A 50 -7.99 3.25 -11.73
C ASP A 50 -7.49 2.32 -12.85
N ALA A 51 -6.33 2.60 -13.42
CA ALA A 51 -5.68 1.72 -14.41
C ALA A 51 -5.42 0.31 -13.86
N TYR A 52 -4.97 0.18 -12.62
CA TYR A 52 -4.78 -1.11 -11.96
C TYR A 52 -6.07 -1.88 -11.77
N ARG A 53 -7.12 -1.19 -11.32
CA ARG A 53 -8.46 -1.77 -11.12
C ARG A 53 -9.01 -2.30 -12.44
N GLU A 54 -8.97 -1.47 -13.49
CA GLU A 54 -9.41 -1.84 -14.83
C GLU A 54 -8.58 -2.99 -15.40
N TRP A 55 -7.26 -2.94 -15.25
CA TRP A 55 -6.36 -4.00 -15.72
C TRP A 55 -6.62 -5.34 -15.01
N LYS A 56 -6.82 -5.34 -13.68
CA LYS A 56 -7.15 -6.57 -12.93
C LYS A 56 -8.53 -7.14 -13.26
N SER A 57 -9.46 -6.29 -13.70
CA SER A 57 -10.78 -6.70 -14.19
C SER A 57 -10.79 -7.12 -15.66
N ASP A 58 -9.72 -6.85 -16.41
CA ASP A 58 -9.66 -7.12 -17.83
C ASP A 58 -9.58 -8.64 -18.08
N PRO A 59 -10.52 -9.25 -18.82
CA PRO A 59 -10.42 -10.66 -19.20
C PRO A 59 -9.16 -10.97 -20.02
N ASN A 60 -8.57 -9.95 -20.64
CA ASN A 60 -7.31 -10.01 -21.38
C ASN A 60 -6.11 -9.53 -20.55
N SER A 61 -6.22 -9.44 -19.22
CA SER A 61 -5.12 -8.99 -18.36
C SER A 61 -3.85 -9.84 -18.50
N ALA A 62 -3.97 -11.08 -18.99
CA ALA A 62 -2.84 -11.96 -19.30
C ALA A 62 -2.04 -11.54 -20.54
N SER A 63 -2.61 -10.72 -21.44
CA SER A 63 -1.96 -10.25 -22.67
C SER A 63 -1.68 -8.73 -22.68
N ALA A 64 -2.27 -7.98 -21.74
CA ALA A 64 -2.05 -6.55 -21.57
C ALA A 64 -1.18 -6.28 -20.34
N PHE A 65 -0.24 -5.33 -20.41
CA PHE A 65 0.60 -4.98 -19.27
C PHE A 65 0.15 -3.68 -18.62
N LEU A 66 0.13 -3.66 -17.29
CA LEU A 66 -0.25 -2.46 -16.54
C LEU A 66 0.64 -1.25 -16.85
N PHE A 67 1.94 -1.48 -17.10
CA PHE A 67 2.87 -0.38 -17.34
C PHE A 67 2.52 0.44 -18.60
N GLU A 68 1.79 -0.13 -19.55
CA GLU A 68 1.32 0.56 -20.76
C GLU A 68 0.16 1.52 -20.47
N ARG A 69 -0.54 1.33 -19.34
CA ARG A 69 -1.72 2.11 -18.95
C ARG A 69 -1.40 3.21 -17.92
N VAL A 70 -0.12 3.42 -17.61
CA VAL A 70 0.33 4.38 -16.59
C VAL A 70 1.41 5.31 -17.14
N ASP A 71 1.50 6.51 -16.58
CA ASP A 71 2.46 7.53 -16.99
C ASP A 71 3.92 7.19 -16.60
N LYS A 72 4.10 6.55 -15.44
CA LYS A 72 5.43 6.30 -14.85
C LYS A 72 5.57 4.88 -14.34
N CYS A 73 6.68 4.24 -14.72
CA CYS A 73 7.13 2.97 -14.18
C CYS A 73 8.64 3.04 -13.94
N ILE A 74 9.07 2.79 -12.71
CA ILE A 74 10.46 2.89 -12.27
C ILE A 74 11.04 1.48 -12.22
N LYS A 75 12.20 1.28 -12.84
CA LYS A 75 12.96 0.03 -12.74
C LYS A 75 14.06 0.17 -11.69
N CYS A 76 14.18 -0.83 -10.81
CA CYS A 76 15.24 -0.95 -9.84
C CYS A 76 15.86 -2.34 -9.92
N ALA A 77 17.18 -2.43 -10.14
CA ALA A 77 17.93 -3.68 -10.06
C ALA A 77 18.42 -3.89 -8.63
N VAL A 78 18.17 -5.07 -8.08
CA VAL A 78 18.53 -5.46 -6.71
C VAL A 78 19.46 -6.66 -6.79
N SER A 79 20.74 -6.43 -6.53
CA SER A 79 21.76 -7.49 -6.55
C SER A 79 21.79 -8.27 -5.24
N ALA A 80 22.36 -9.47 -5.27
CA ALA A 80 22.58 -10.30 -4.08
C ALA A 80 23.25 -9.50 -2.92
N GLY A 81 22.74 -9.70 -1.71
CA GLY A 81 23.13 -8.98 -0.50
C GLY A 81 22.46 -7.62 -0.31
N SER A 82 21.70 -7.13 -1.28
CA SER A 82 20.99 -5.84 -1.20
C SER A 82 19.53 -6.00 -0.80
N THR A 83 18.97 -4.95 -0.20
CA THR A 83 17.56 -4.88 0.18
C THR A 83 16.91 -3.64 -0.41
N LEU A 84 15.75 -3.81 -1.02
CA LEU A 84 14.89 -2.73 -1.52
C LEU A 84 13.69 -2.55 -0.58
N LEU A 85 13.34 -1.30 -0.31
CA LEU A 85 12.10 -0.91 0.36
C LEU A 85 11.15 -0.28 -0.67
N VAL A 86 10.02 -0.93 -0.90
CA VAL A 86 8.93 -0.41 -1.71
C VAL A 86 7.99 0.39 -0.79
N PRO A 87 7.74 1.69 -1.05
CA PRO A 87 6.89 2.49 -0.19
C PRO A 87 5.42 2.03 -0.23
N ALA A 88 4.68 2.37 0.83
CA ALA A 88 3.26 2.08 0.95
C ALA A 88 2.45 2.58 -0.26
N GLY A 89 1.52 1.75 -0.73
CA GLY A 89 0.62 2.05 -1.84
C GLY A 89 1.24 1.96 -3.24
N TRP A 90 2.54 1.69 -3.36
CA TRP A 90 3.16 1.48 -4.66
C TRP A 90 2.83 0.09 -5.21
N MET A 91 2.52 0.04 -6.50
CA MET A 91 2.39 -1.23 -7.22
C MET A 91 3.77 -1.69 -7.65
N PHE A 92 4.04 -2.98 -7.56
CA PHE A 92 5.33 -3.52 -7.99
C PHE A 92 5.22 -4.88 -8.68
N ALA A 93 6.04 -5.07 -9.71
CA ALA A 93 6.28 -6.34 -10.40
C ALA A 93 7.74 -6.77 -10.17
N ARG A 94 8.01 -8.06 -10.30
CA ARG A 94 9.33 -8.66 -10.06
C ARG A 94 9.74 -9.53 -11.22
N PHE A 95 11.00 -9.42 -11.62
CA PHE A 95 11.55 -10.18 -12.72
C PHE A 95 12.93 -10.70 -12.35
N ALA A 96 13.08 -12.02 -12.33
CA ALA A 96 14.38 -12.68 -12.20
C ALA A 96 15.04 -12.76 -13.58
N GLY A 97 15.45 -11.60 -14.10
CA GLY A 97 16.01 -11.48 -15.44
C GLY A 97 17.42 -12.03 -15.56
N GLY A 98 17.69 -12.82 -16.61
CA GLY A 98 19.02 -13.30 -16.94
C GLY A 98 19.13 -14.83 -17.02
N VAL A 99 20.35 -15.34 -16.86
CA VAL A 99 20.66 -16.79 -16.99
C VAL A 99 20.52 -17.53 -15.65
N GLN A 100 20.47 -16.81 -14.54
CA GLN A 100 20.48 -17.38 -13.18
C GLN A 100 19.15 -17.17 -12.47
N SER A 101 18.71 -18.17 -11.70
CA SER A 101 17.57 -18.05 -10.79
C SER A 101 17.87 -17.07 -9.64
N CYS A 102 16.81 -16.51 -9.05
CA CYS A 102 16.89 -15.53 -7.97
C CYS A 102 16.27 -16.09 -6.68
N SER A 103 17.01 -16.02 -5.58
CA SER A 103 16.51 -16.31 -4.22
C SER A 103 16.35 -15.01 -3.45
N LEU A 104 15.20 -14.84 -2.79
CA LEU A 104 14.93 -13.64 -2.00
C LEU A 104 14.12 -13.95 -0.74
N PHE A 105 14.23 -13.06 0.23
CA PHE A 105 13.28 -12.92 1.33
C PHE A 105 12.47 -11.66 1.11
N LEU A 106 11.20 -11.69 1.51
CA LEU A 106 10.36 -10.50 1.46
C LEU A 106 9.36 -10.48 2.61
N GLY A 107 8.81 -9.30 2.86
CA GLY A 107 7.77 -9.14 3.85
C GLY A 107 7.14 -7.76 3.81
N PHE A 108 6.14 -7.56 4.66
CA PHE A 108 5.34 -6.34 4.71
C PHE A 108 5.34 -5.73 6.09
N PHE A 109 5.21 -4.40 6.15
CA PHE A 109 4.98 -3.70 7.39
C PHE A 109 4.12 -2.45 7.18
N ALA A 110 3.23 -2.19 8.14
CA ALA A 110 2.52 -0.93 8.24
C ALA A 110 3.32 0.11 9.02
N CYS A 111 3.18 1.39 8.65
CA CYS A 111 3.69 2.51 9.42
C CYS A 111 2.67 3.66 9.46
N THR A 112 2.64 4.36 10.59
CA THR A 112 1.68 5.45 10.82
C THR A 112 1.96 6.66 9.94
N THR A 113 3.20 6.85 9.49
CA THR A 113 3.59 7.92 8.57
C THR A 113 3.11 7.70 7.13
N ALA A 114 2.64 6.49 6.80
CA ALA A 114 2.14 6.15 5.47
C ALA A 114 0.65 5.84 5.46
N ILE A 115 -0.07 6.31 6.48
CA ILE A 115 -1.48 5.96 6.69
C ILE A 115 -2.36 6.41 5.53
N GLU A 116 -2.06 7.54 4.88
CA GLU A 116 -2.84 7.98 3.72
C GLU A 116 -2.78 6.94 2.60
N ALA A 117 -1.58 6.51 2.23
CA ALA A 117 -1.38 5.54 1.16
C ALA A 117 -2.02 4.19 1.51
N GLN A 118 -1.82 3.72 2.75
CA GLN A 118 -2.43 2.49 3.25
C GLN A 118 -3.96 2.56 3.21
N LEU A 119 -4.57 3.64 3.70
CA LEU A 119 -6.02 3.83 3.69
C LEU A 119 -6.57 3.93 2.26
N GLY A 120 -5.83 4.56 1.35
CA GLY A 120 -6.18 4.62 -0.06
C GLY A 120 -6.31 3.24 -0.69
N VAL A 121 -5.33 2.36 -0.44
CA VAL A 121 -5.35 0.98 -0.96
C VAL A 121 -6.42 0.14 -0.27
N VAL A 122 -6.60 0.23 1.05
CA VAL A 122 -7.68 -0.50 1.72
C VAL A 122 -9.05 -0.14 1.13
N LEU A 123 -9.31 1.15 0.87
CA LEU A 123 -10.56 1.57 0.25
C LEU A 123 -10.68 1.06 -1.20
N LEU A 124 -9.58 0.95 -1.93
CA LEU A 124 -9.52 0.35 -3.27
C LEU A 124 -9.85 -1.14 -3.25
N GLU A 125 -9.23 -1.91 -2.34
CA GLU A 125 -9.46 -3.36 -2.16
C GLU A 125 -10.92 -3.64 -1.81
N LEU A 126 -11.51 -2.84 -0.92
CA LEU A 126 -12.91 -2.98 -0.51
C LEU A 126 -13.93 -2.69 -1.61
N GLN A 127 -13.56 -1.94 -2.64
CA GLN A 127 -14.44 -1.64 -3.78
C GLN A 127 -14.42 -2.74 -4.84
N HIS A 128 -13.53 -3.72 -4.72
CA HIS A 128 -13.26 -4.66 -5.80
C HIS A 128 -13.10 -6.10 -5.30
N ASP A 129 -14.21 -6.85 -5.30
CA ASP A 129 -14.25 -8.24 -4.83
C ASP A 129 -13.18 -9.14 -5.50
N ALA A 130 -12.84 -8.89 -6.77
CA ALA A 130 -11.80 -9.65 -7.47
C ALA A 130 -10.35 -9.32 -7.02
N LEU A 131 -10.09 -8.13 -6.45
CA LEU A 131 -8.77 -7.84 -5.86
C LEU A 131 -8.60 -8.58 -4.54
N ALA A 132 -9.65 -8.59 -3.71
CA ALA A 132 -9.68 -9.33 -2.46
C ALA A 132 -9.57 -10.86 -2.67
N GLN A 133 -10.19 -11.40 -3.73
CA GLN A 133 -10.07 -12.81 -4.11
C GLN A 133 -8.68 -13.16 -4.67
N TYR A 134 -8.12 -12.33 -5.55
CA TYR A 134 -6.76 -12.56 -6.09
C TYR A 134 -5.70 -12.58 -4.99
N GLU A 135 -5.78 -11.65 -4.03
CA GLU A 135 -4.87 -11.65 -2.89
C GLU A 135 -5.08 -12.88 -2.01
N SER A 136 -6.32 -13.30 -1.78
CA SER A 136 -6.63 -14.54 -1.04
C SER A 136 -6.09 -15.80 -1.72
N GLU A 137 -6.12 -15.87 -3.06
CA GLU A 137 -5.70 -17.05 -3.84
C GLU A 137 -4.18 -17.09 -4.04
N THR A 138 -3.55 -15.96 -4.38
CA THR A 138 -2.10 -15.91 -4.68
C THR A 138 -1.21 -15.86 -3.44
N THR A 139 -1.74 -15.42 -2.29
CA THR A 139 -1.01 -15.47 -1.01
C THR A 139 -1.21 -16.78 -0.24
N SER A 140 -1.96 -17.75 -0.80
CA SER A 140 -2.13 -19.12 -0.30
C SER A 140 -2.24 -19.24 1.24
N GLY A 141 -3.11 -18.47 1.88
CA GLY A 141 -3.39 -18.58 3.32
C GLY A 141 -2.28 -18.09 4.27
N TRP A 142 -1.19 -17.53 3.75
CA TRP A 142 -0.06 -17.06 4.57
C TRP A 142 -0.21 -15.63 5.08
N LEU A 143 -1.11 -14.82 4.50
CA LEU A 143 -1.02 -13.36 4.57
C LEU A 143 -2.36 -12.63 4.28
N THR A 144 -3.45 -13.05 4.92
CA THR A 144 -4.68 -12.25 4.87
C THR A 144 -4.59 -11.10 5.87
N VAL A 145 -4.15 -9.95 5.39
CA VAL A 145 -4.29 -8.69 6.14
C VAL A 145 -5.74 -8.28 5.98
N ASP A 146 -6.55 -8.42 7.04
CA ASP A 146 -7.92 -7.91 7.02
C ASP A 146 -7.84 -6.39 6.86
N ALA A 147 -8.19 -5.90 5.68
CA ALA A 147 -8.08 -4.48 5.32
C ALA A 147 -8.83 -3.60 6.34
N ASN A 148 -9.93 -4.12 6.91
CA ASN A 148 -10.67 -3.40 7.94
C ASN A 148 -9.95 -3.36 9.30
N VAL A 149 -9.17 -4.40 9.62
CA VAL A 149 -8.27 -4.41 10.79
C VAL A 149 -7.20 -3.33 10.64
N GLN A 150 -6.60 -3.18 9.46
CA GLN A 150 -5.58 -2.15 9.25
C GLN A 150 -6.16 -0.72 9.34
N LEU A 151 -7.36 -0.53 8.75
CA LEU A 151 -8.20 0.66 8.97
C LEU A 151 -8.45 0.92 10.46
N TRP A 152 -8.72 -0.11 11.24
CA TRP A 152 -8.96 0.02 12.68
C TRP A 152 -7.71 0.40 13.46
N THR A 153 -6.56 -0.21 13.14
CA THR A 153 -5.26 0.16 13.74
C THR A 153 -4.99 1.65 13.57
N ALA A 154 -5.27 2.19 12.38
CA ALA A 154 -5.15 3.61 12.08
C ALA A 154 -6.03 4.47 13.02
N VAL A 155 -7.30 4.11 13.18
CA VAL A 155 -8.23 4.78 14.10
C VAL A 155 -7.71 4.75 15.53
N CYS A 156 -7.30 3.58 16.01
CA CYS A 156 -6.82 3.41 17.37
C CYS A 156 -5.57 4.25 17.64
N TYR A 157 -4.65 4.32 16.67
CA TYR A 157 -3.47 5.16 16.75
C TYR A 157 -3.85 6.64 16.87
N TYR A 158 -4.65 7.18 15.94
CA TYR A 158 -5.01 8.60 15.97
C TYR A 158 -5.90 8.97 17.14
N VAL A 159 -6.87 8.14 17.50
CA VAL A 159 -7.70 8.39 18.70
C VAL A 159 -6.83 8.38 19.94
N ARG A 160 -5.83 7.50 20.08
CA ARG A 160 -4.86 7.57 21.18
C ARG A 160 -4.08 8.88 21.14
N GLN A 161 -3.51 9.26 20.00
CA GLN A 161 -2.79 10.53 19.88
C GLN A 161 -3.69 11.72 20.28
N LEU A 162 -4.91 11.77 19.75
CA LEU A 162 -5.92 12.79 20.04
C LEU A 162 -6.38 12.79 21.51
N LEU A 163 -6.51 11.62 22.14
CA LEU A 163 -6.85 11.51 23.56
C LEU A 163 -5.69 11.94 24.47
N MET A 164 -4.44 11.74 24.04
CA MET A 164 -3.27 12.26 24.76
C MET A 164 -3.14 13.79 24.64
N ILE A 165 -3.80 14.45 23.67
CA ILE A 165 -3.87 15.92 23.57
C ILE A 165 -4.55 16.53 24.79
N ASN A 166 -5.57 15.86 25.35
CA ASN A 166 -6.21 16.30 26.59
C ASN A 166 -5.26 16.31 27.80
N ASN A 167 -4.05 15.73 27.67
CA ASN A 167 -3.00 15.74 28.69
C ASN A 167 -1.85 16.73 28.39
N GLY A 168 -2.00 17.66 27.42
CA GLY A 168 -1.09 18.79 27.24
C GLY A 168 -0.01 18.66 26.15
N MET A 169 -0.07 17.64 25.29
CA MET A 169 0.78 17.56 24.10
C MET A 169 -0.02 17.87 22.82
N ASN A 170 0.30 18.97 22.13
CA ASN A 170 -0.31 19.36 20.86
C ASN A 170 0.12 18.43 19.70
N ALA A 171 -0.43 17.23 19.63
CA ALA A 171 -0.32 16.38 18.46
C ALA A 171 -1.35 16.81 17.40
N GLN A 172 -1.02 17.76 16.54
CA GLN A 172 -1.86 18.06 15.38
C GLN A 172 -1.80 16.90 14.38
N VAL A 173 -2.96 16.35 14.01
CA VAL A 173 -3.06 15.42 12.88
C VAL A 173 -2.72 16.21 11.63
N ASN A 174 -1.68 15.80 10.89
CA ASN A 174 -1.31 16.43 9.64
C ASN A 174 -2.53 16.45 8.69
N ASP A 175 -2.66 17.51 7.90
CA ASP A 175 -3.77 17.73 6.97
C ASP A 175 -3.96 16.57 5.98
N VAL A 176 -2.85 15.94 5.58
CA VAL A 176 -2.84 14.75 4.72
C VAL A 176 -3.57 13.59 5.39
N ASP A 177 -3.14 13.21 6.59
CA ASP A 177 -3.74 12.13 7.36
C ASP A 177 -5.19 12.43 7.74
N ARG A 178 -5.48 13.69 8.09
CA ARG A 178 -6.82 14.17 8.41
C ARG A 178 -7.78 13.94 7.24
N ARG A 179 -7.39 14.32 6.01
CA ARG A 179 -8.21 14.07 4.81
C ARG A 179 -8.39 12.57 4.55
N ALA A 180 -7.33 11.77 4.72
CA ALA A 180 -7.41 10.32 4.55
C ALA A 180 -8.39 9.67 5.53
N LEU A 181 -8.31 10.03 6.82
CA LEU A 181 -9.22 9.54 7.86
C LEU A 181 -10.66 10.01 7.64
N GLN A 182 -10.86 11.25 7.17
CA GLN A 182 -12.19 11.75 6.79
C GLN A 182 -12.81 10.91 5.66
N ARG A 183 -12.03 10.54 4.63
CA ARG A 183 -12.49 9.66 3.55
C ARG A 183 -12.82 8.25 4.06
N ALA A 184 -12.05 7.73 5.00
CA ALA A 184 -12.27 6.40 5.58
C ALA A 184 -13.46 6.34 6.58
N LEU A 185 -13.93 7.49 7.08
CA LEU A 185 -14.89 7.57 8.18
C LEU A 185 -16.22 6.80 7.94
N PRO A 186 -16.85 6.84 6.76
CA PRO A 186 -18.07 6.06 6.50
C PRO A 186 -17.83 4.56 6.69
N ARG A 187 -16.72 4.05 6.14
CA ARG A 187 -16.36 2.63 6.23
C ARG A 187 -16.02 2.21 7.66
N LEU A 188 -15.31 3.07 8.40
CA LEU A 188 -14.99 2.83 9.81
C LEU A 188 -16.26 2.74 10.66
N ARG A 189 -17.27 3.57 10.36
CA ARG A 189 -18.57 3.53 11.04
C ARG A 189 -19.29 2.22 10.77
N GLU A 190 -19.35 1.78 9.52
CA GLU A 190 -19.94 0.49 9.13
C GLU A 190 -19.23 -0.66 9.84
N TRP A 191 -17.90 -0.72 9.75
CA TRP A 191 -17.12 -1.80 10.36
C TRP A 191 -17.27 -1.85 11.88
N SER A 192 -17.31 -0.70 12.55
CA SER A 192 -17.50 -0.63 14.02
C SER A 192 -18.84 -1.21 14.52
N ALA A 193 -19.81 -1.40 13.63
CA ALA A 193 -21.09 -2.04 13.95
C ALA A 193 -21.07 -3.57 13.75
N LEU A 194 -20.02 -4.12 13.12
CA LEU A 194 -19.91 -5.55 12.84
C LEU A 194 -19.22 -6.29 14.00
N PRO A 195 -19.53 -7.56 14.27
CA PRO A 195 -18.81 -8.34 15.30
C PRO A 195 -17.31 -8.45 15.03
N ALA A 196 -16.91 -8.36 13.75
CA ALA A 196 -15.52 -8.32 13.34
C ALA A 196 -14.73 -7.16 13.98
N SER A 197 -15.40 -6.11 14.45
CA SER A 197 -14.76 -4.97 15.09
C SER A 197 -14.10 -5.29 16.44
N LEU A 198 -14.45 -6.44 17.02
CA LEU A 198 -13.94 -6.89 18.32
C LEU A 198 -12.79 -7.89 18.17
N LYS A 199 -12.41 -8.24 16.93
CA LYS A 199 -11.32 -9.18 16.70
C LYS A 199 -10.02 -8.60 17.26
N SER A 200 -9.34 -9.41 18.06
CA SER A 200 -7.97 -9.13 18.44
C SER A 200 -7.06 -9.32 17.25
N VAL A 201 -6.10 -8.42 17.12
CA VAL A 201 -5.13 -8.40 16.05
C VAL A 201 -3.78 -8.44 16.70
N ASP A 202 -2.93 -9.36 16.25
CA ASP A 202 -1.58 -9.48 16.79
C ASP A 202 -0.84 -8.13 16.68
N GLY A 203 -0.35 -7.65 17.81
CA GLY A 203 0.34 -6.37 17.92
C GLY A 203 -0.55 -5.15 18.17
N ILE A 204 -1.89 -5.24 18.11
CA ILE A 204 -2.77 -4.14 18.54
C ILE A 204 -3.07 -4.30 20.03
N THR A 205 -2.48 -3.43 20.85
CA THR A 205 -2.68 -3.41 22.31
C THR A 205 -4.04 -2.87 22.76
N TRP A 206 -4.92 -2.49 21.84
CA TRP A 206 -6.25 -1.99 22.18
C TRP A 206 -7.30 -2.40 21.17
N THR A 207 -8.05 -3.39 21.60
CA THR A 207 -9.26 -3.89 20.97
C THR A 207 -10.44 -3.38 21.79
N PRO A 208 -11.49 -2.85 21.15
CA PRO A 208 -12.68 -2.43 21.89
C PRO A 208 -13.31 -3.63 22.59
N SER A 209 -13.70 -3.44 23.86
CA SER A 209 -14.37 -4.46 24.67
C SER A 209 -15.82 -4.73 24.23
N SER A 210 -16.39 -3.83 23.43
CA SER A 210 -17.75 -3.96 22.89
C SER A 210 -17.93 -3.14 21.61
N GLN A 211 -18.95 -3.47 20.81
CA GLN A 211 -19.29 -2.69 19.60
C GLN A 211 -19.68 -1.25 19.94
N ARG A 212 -20.30 -1.05 21.11
CA ARG A 212 -20.61 0.28 21.63
C ARG A 212 -19.33 1.09 21.85
N GLU A 213 -18.31 0.48 22.42
CA GLU A 213 -16.99 1.11 22.55
C GLU A 213 -16.39 1.41 21.18
N ALA A 214 -16.41 0.45 20.24
CA ALA A 214 -15.94 0.65 18.87
C ALA A 214 -16.61 1.87 18.20
N GLN A 215 -17.93 1.97 18.27
CA GLN A 215 -18.69 3.09 17.72
C GLN A 215 -18.37 4.42 18.44
N ALA A 216 -18.16 4.40 19.75
CA ALA A 216 -17.78 5.58 20.51
C ALA A 216 -16.39 6.09 20.10
N ILE A 217 -15.45 5.19 19.80
CA ILE A 217 -14.10 5.52 19.30
C ILE A 217 -14.19 6.24 17.96
N VAL A 218 -14.95 5.69 17.01
CA VAL A 218 -15.19 6.33 15.70
C VAL A 218 -15.89 7.68 15.86
N GLY A 219 -16.83 7.78 16.80
CA GLY A 219 -17.51 9.04 17.15
C GLY A 219 -16.55 10.12 17.64
N ARG A 220 -15.61 9.76 18.53
CA ARG A 220 -14.56 10.68 18.99
C ARG A 220 -13.63 11.12 17.87
N LEU A 221 -13.22 10.19 17.00
CA LEU A 221 -12.41 10.52 15.83
C LEU A 221 -13.14 11.54 14.95
N LYS A 222 -14.42 11.32 14.65
CA LYS A 222 -15.24 12.24 13.86
C LYS A 222 -15.28 13.64 14.47
N GLN A 223 -15.51 13.74 15.78
CA GLN A 223 -15.55 15.03 16.48
C GLN A 223 -14.20 15.75 16.42
N ALA A 224 -13.10 15.01 16.66
CA ALA A 224 -11.76 15.56 16.62
C ALA A 224 -11.41 16.11 15.22
N LEU A 225 -11.71 15.35 14.16
CA LEU A 225 -11.47 15.75 12.77
C LEU A 225 -12.31 16.97 12.36
N ALA A 226 -13.45 17.24 13.02
CA ALA A 226 -14.29 18.41 12.76
C ALA A 226 -13.83 19.66 13.55
N ALA A 227 -13.31 19.47 14.76
CA ALA A 227 -12.81 20.57 15.61
C ALA A 227 -11.57 21.25 15.01
N THR A 228 -10.73 20.51 14.29
CA THR A 228 -9.54 21.05 13.60
C THR A 228 -9.88 21.88 12.35
N CYS A 229 -11.15 21.92 11.91
CA CYS A 229 -11.58 22.72 10.75
C CYS A 229 -11.98 24.16 11.09
N LEU A 230 -11.79 24.63 12.33
CA LEU A 230 -11.97 26.05 12.66
C LEU A 230 -10.81 26.86 12.05
N PRO A 231 -11.09 27.93 11.27
CA PRO A 231 -10.06 28.64 10.54
C PRO A 231 -9.16 29.40 11.52
N THR A 232 -7.92 28.95 11.66
CA THR A 232 -6.84 29.74 12.24
C THR A 232 -6.15 30.47 11.09
N HIS A 233 -6.59 31.72 10.87
CA HIS A 233 -5.97 32.80 10.10
C HIS A 233 -5.44 32.53 8.67
N SER A 234 -5.82 33.44 7.77
CA SER A 234 -5.34 33.56 6.39
C SER A 234 -3.81 33.54 6.30
N LEU A 235 -3.28 32.69 5.44
CA LEU A 235 -1.91 32.79 4.90
C LEU A 235 -1.99 33.15 3.42
N ASP A 236 -2.46 34.37 3.15
CA ASP A 236 -1.94 35.15 2.03
C ASP A 236 -0.54 35.60 2.47
N ASP A 237 0.50 34.81 2.17
CA ASP A 237 1.92 35.25 2.05
C ASP A 237 2.85 34.03 1.98
N LEU A 238 2.85 33.32 0.84
CA LEU A 238 4.03 32.57 0.40
C LEU A 238 4.15 32.70 -1.12
N GLN A 239 5.00 33.61 -1.57
CA GLN A 239 5.42 33.68 -2.97
C GLN A 239 6.15 32.39 -3.37
N PRO A 240 6.01 31.93 -4.63
CA PRO A 240 6.70 30.75 -5.13
C PRO A 240 8.18 31.06 -5.34
N THR A 241 9.05 30.36 -4.62
CA THR A 241 10.49 30.37 -4.88
C THR A 241 10.79 29.54 -6.12
N SER A 242 11.25 30.23 -7.16
CA SER A 242 11.79 29.68 -8.40
C SER A 242 13.26 29.26 -8.24
N GLY A 243 13.58 28.04 -8.72
CA GLY A 243 14.94 27.55 -9.03
C GLY A 243 15.51 26.58 -7.98
N LEU A 244 16.20 25.48 -8.31
CA LEU A 244 16.66 24.85 -9.55
C LEU A 244 17.20 23.46 -9.14
N GLY A 245 16.95 22.38 -9.90
CA GLY A 245 17.62 21.09 -9.61
C GLY A 245 17.06 19.83 -10.27
N THR A 246 17.15 19.76 -11.59
CA THR A 246 17.20 18.54 -12.44
C THR A 246 16.20 17.41 -12.14
N ASP A 247 15.11 17.44 -12.90
CA ASP A 247 14.19 16.34 -13.13
C ASP A 247 14.89 15.24 -13.96
N SER A 248 15.64 14.36 -13.30
CA SER A 248 16.19 13.16 -13.93
C SER A 248 15.07 12.13 -14.10
N LYS A 249 14.27 12.29 -15.16
CA LYS A 249 13.43 11.21 -15.68
C LYS A 249 14.34 10.03 -16.01
N LEU A 250 14.19 8.94 -15.26
CA LEU A 250 14.77 7.65 -15.62
C LEU A 250 14.23 7.24 -17.00
N PRO A 251 15.05 6.61 -17.86
CA PRO A 251 14.63 6.27 -19.21
C PRO A 251 13.46 5.27 -19.16
N PRO A 252 12.50 5.36 -20.10
CA PRO A 252 11.45 4.37 -20.25
C PRO A 252 12.06 2.98 -20.47
N ILE A 253 11.36 1.93 -20.01
CA ILE A 253 11.74 0.53 -20.22
C ILE A 253 12.02 0.33 -21.71
N SER A 254 13.19 -0.24 -22.05
CA SER A 254 13.56 -0.38 -23.46
C SER A 254 12.64 -1.41 -24.16
N PRO A 255 12.38 -1.27 -25.48
CA PRO A 255 11.55 -2.23 -26.22
C PRO A 255 12.06 -3.68 -26.14
N HIS A 256 13.38 -3.87 -26.02
CA HIS A 256 13.96 -5.20 -25.82
C HIS A 256 13.60 -5.79 -24.46
N GLU A 257 13.62 -4.99 -23.39
CA GLU A 257 13.22 -5.43 -22.05
C GLU A 257 11.73 -5.67 -21.95
N ALA A 258 10.93 -4.83 -22.61
CA ALA A 258 9.50 -5.07 -22.75
C ALA A 258 9.26 -6.42 -23.42
N THR A 259 9.96 -6.74 -24.52
CA THR A 259 9.90 -8.04 -25.21
C THR A 259 10.22 -9.22 -24.29
N TYR A 260 11.22 -9.10 -23.41
CA TYR A 260 11.53 -10.12 -22.41
C TYR A 260 10.40 -10.29 -21.40
N ILE A 261 9.83 -9.20 -20.90
CA ILE A 261 8.67 -9.21 -20.01
C ILE A 261 7.46 -9.89 -20.68
N TYR A 262 7.16 -9.57 -21.96
CA TYR A 262 6.10 -10.24 -22.75
C TYR A 262 6.37 -11.74 -22.87
N SER A 263 7.60 -12.13 -23.22
CA SER A 263 7.96 -13.54 -23.40
C SER A 263 7.85 -14.33 -22.09
N ALA A 264 8.32 -13.77 -20.98
CA ALA A 264 8.27 -14.40 -19.66
C ALA A 264 6.84 -14.54 -19.13
N ALA A 265 5.96 -13.57 -19.38
CA ALA A 265 4.55 -13.63 -18.99
C ALA A 265 3.77 -14.70 -19.78
N GLN A 266 4.12 -14.92 -21.05
CA GLN A 266 3.48 -15.94 -21.90
C GLN A 266 3.78 -17.38 -21.46
N PHE A 267 4.85 -17.62 -20.69
CA PHE A 267 5.19 -18.96 -20.17
C PHE A 267 4.44 -19.35 -18.88
N ARG A 268 3.46 -18.57 -18.43
CA ARG A 268 2.54 -19.01 -17.36
C ARG A 268 1.55 -20.05 -17.91
N THR A 269 1.92 -21.33 -17.86
CA THR A 269 1.02 -22.48 -18.10
C THR A 269 0.40 -22.99 -16.78
N PRO A 270 -0.75 -23.68 -16.84
CA PRO A 270 -1.90 -23.52 -15.93
C PRO A 270 -1.72 -24.05 -14.50
#